data_AF-A0AAE1QCV2-F1
#
_entry.id   AF-A0AAE1QCV2-F1
#
_cell.length_a   1.000
_cell.length_b   1.000
_cell.length_c   1.000
_cell.angle_alpha   90.00
_cell.angle_beta   90.00
_cell.angle_gamma   90.00
#
_symmetry.space_group_name_H-M   'P 1'
#
loop_
_entity.id
_entity.type
_entity.pdbx_description
1 polymer ?
#
loop_
_entity_poly.entity_id
_entity_poly.type
_entity_poly.pdbx_seq_one_letter_code
_entity_poly.pdbx_strand_id
1 'polypeptide(L)' 'MSTKYRDVFIEAFRRLPHRVIWKYDVELNGVSDNVLIQKWLPQQDILGNNKVKLFITHGGLLSQQESIMPILSSLFQ' A
#
# COMPACT_ATOMS: atom_id res chain seq x y z
N MET A 1 -10.50 8.73 7.89
CA MET A 1 -11.16 7.41 8.07
C MET A 1 -11.58 7.30 9.52
N SER A 2 -12.81 6.84 9.82
CA SER A 2 -13.23 6.61 11.22
C SER A 2 -12.46 5.44 11.84
N THR A 3 -12.32 5.43 13.16
CA THR A 3 -11.62 4.39 13.92
C THR A 3 -12.13 2.99 13.59
N LYS A 4 -13.45 2.82 13.45
CA LYS A 4 -14.08 1.54 13.08
C LYS A 4 -13.49 0.92 11.81
N TYR A 5 -13.39 1.68 10.72
CA TYR A 5 -12.88 1.15 9.45
C TYR A 5 -11.38 0.89 9.52
N ARG A 6 -10.65 1.74 10.24
CA ARG A 6 -9.21 1.56 10.47
C ARG A 6 -8.91 0.22 11.12
N ASP A 7 -9.63 -0.10 12.18
CA ASP A 7 -9.38 -1.32 12.96
C ASP A 7 -9.74 -2.57 12.14
N VAL A 8 -10.76 -2.49 11.27
CA VAL A 8 -11.08 -3.53 10.29
C VAL A 8 -9.92 -3.75 9.30
N PHE A 9 -9.32 -2.67 8.77
CA PHE A 9 -8.16 -2.80 7.87
C PHE A 9 -6.95 -3.41 8.58
N ILE A 10 -6.64 -2.99 9.81
CA ILE A 10 -5.53 -3.56 10.59
C ILE A 10 -5.72 -5.07 10.78
N GLU A 11 -6.92 -5.51 11.18
CA GLU A 11 -7.19 -6.94 11.38
C GLU A 11 -7.16 -7.71 10.06
N ALA A 12 -7.64 -7.11 8.95
CA ALA A 12 -7.53 -7.72 7.63
C ALA A 12 -6.06 -7.90 7.22
N PHE A 13 -5.23 -6.86 7.38
CA PHE A 13 -3.81 -6.90 7.02
C PHE A 13 -3.02 -7.91 7.86
N ARG A 14 -3.34 -8.05 9.16
CA ARG A 14 -2.72 -9.04 10.05
C ARG A 14 -2.88 -10.48 9.56
N ARG A 15 -3.98 -10.79 8.85
CA ARG A 15 -4.26 -12.13 8.32
C ARG A 15 -3.59 -12.41 6.98
N LEU A 16 -3.03 -11.39 6.33
CA LEU A 16 -2.40 -11.56 5.02
C LEU A 16 -1.00 -12.19 5.18
N PRO A 17 -0.65 -13.19 4.35
CA PRO A 17 0.70 -13.77 4.33
C PRO A 17 1.73 -12.86 3.62
N HIS A 18 1.41 -11.59 3.43
CA HIS A 18 2.19 -10.64 2.67
C HIS A 18 2.57 -9.43 3.52
N ARG A 19 3.68 -8.80 3.17
CA ARG A 19 4.06 -7.52 3.75
C ARG A 19 3.16 -6.43 3.17
N VAL A 20 2.51 -5.68 4.05
CA VAL A 20 1.67 -4.53 3.70
C VAL A 20 2.46 -3.27 4.01
N ILE A 21 2.54 -2.37 3.03
CA ILE A 21 3.06 -1.02 3.23
C ILE A 21 1.85 -0.10 3.18
N TRP A 22 1.60 0.63 4.26
CA TRP A 22 0.45 1.51 4.36
C TRP A 22 0.88 2.94 4.67
N LYS A 23 0.67 3.84 3.70
CA LYS A 23 0.82 5.27 3.93
C LYS A 23 -0.31 5.79 4.82
N TYR A 24 0.01 6.19 6.05
CA TYR A 24 -0.99 6.70 7.00
C TYR A 24 -0.35 7.73 7.93
N ASP A 25 -1.04 8.84 8.19
CA ASP A 25 -0.47 10.01 8.88
C ASP A 25 -0.36 9.88 10.40
N VAL A 26 -0.96 8.81 10.98
CA VAL A 26 -1.08 8.62 12.42
C VAL A 26 -0.38 7.33 12.84
N GLU A 27 0.40 7.39 13.91
CA GLU A 27 0.99 6.20 14.53
C GLU A 27 -0.10 5.33 15.17
N LEU A 28 -0.04 4.03 14.93
CA LEU A 28 -1.02 3.07 15.41
C LEU A 28 -0.33 2.04 16.31
N ASN A 29 -0.92 1.79 17.47
CA ASN A 29 -0.48 0.75 18.40
C ASN A 29 -1.08 -0.60 17.99
N GLY A 30 -0.38 -1.69 18.26
CA GLY A 30 -0.87 -3.06 18.02
C GLY A 30 -0.89 -3.49 16.55
N VAL A 31 -0.10 -2.82 15.71
CA VAL A 31 0.09 -3.19 14.31
C VAL A 31 0.97 -4.44 14.23
N SER A 32 0.61 -5.39 13.37
CA SER A 32 1.38 -6.62 13.18
C SER A 32 2.68 -6.37 12.40
N ASP A 33 3.72 -7.17 12.67
CA ASP A 33 5.04 -7.07 12.05
C ASP A 33 5.04 -7.14 10.52
N ASN A 34 4.00 -7.71 9.92
CA ASN A 34 3.84 -7.74 8.46
C ASN A 34 3.35 -6.41 7.88
N VAL A 35 3.01 -5.41 8.70
CA VAL A 35 2.48 -4.12 8.26
C VAL A 35 3.44 -3.00 8.63
N LEU A 36 3.99 -2.33 7.61
CA LEU A 36 4.77 -1.10 7.77
C LEU A 36 3.85 0.10 7.58
N ILE A 37 3.70 0.92 8.62
CA ILE A 37 2.96 2.18 8.56
C ILE A 37 3.94 3.34 8.56
N GLN A 38 3.80 4.24 7.58
CA GLN A 38 4.64 5.41 7.43
C GLN A 38 3.83 6.60 6.94
N LYS A 39 4.15 7.79 7.43
CA LYS A 39 3.52 9.05 6.99
C LYS A 39 3.90 9.40 5.55
N TRP A 40 5.15 9.14 5.21
CA TRP A 40 5.70 9.42 3.89
C TRP A 40 6.46 8.22 3.36
N LEU A 41 6.29 7.95 2.07
CA LEU A 41 6.88 6.82 1.37
C LEU A 41 7.22 7.24 -0.07
N PRO A 42 8.34 6.76 -0.63
CA PRO A 42 8.68 6.98 -2.03
C PRO A 42 7.82 6.08 -2.94
N GLN A 43 6.63 6.56 -3.31
CA GLN A 43 5.62 5.76 -4.02
C GLN A 43 6.15 5.17 -5.34
N GLN A 44 6.89 5.93 -6.13
CA GLN A 44 7.42 5.49 -7.43
C GLN A 44 8.41 4.34 -7.29
N ASP A 45 9.34 4.44 -6.33
CA ASP A 45 10.34 3.38 -6.08
C ASP A 45 9.69 2.10 -5.57
N ILE A 46 8.64 2.23 -4.75
CA ILE A 46 7.87 1.09 -4.26
C ILE A 46 7.13 0.44 -5.43
N LEU A 47 6.41 1.21 -6.25
CA LEU A 47 5.63 0.69 -7.37
C LEU A 47 6.50 0.12 -8.51
N GLY A 48 7.72 0.62 -8.68
CA GLY A 48 8.71 0.05 -9.60
C GLY A 48 9.36 -1.25 -9.10
N ASN A 49 9.10 -1.66 -7.85
CA ASN A 49 9.66 -2.88 -7.29
C ASN A 49 8.89 -4.13 -7.72
N ASN A 50 9.60 -5.12 -8.27
CA ASN A 50 9.00 -6.38 -8.74
C ASN A 50 8.33 -7.25 -7.65
N LYS A 51 8.50 -6.92 -6.36
CA LYS A 51 7.83 -7.59 -5.24
C LYS A 51 6.43 -7.03 -4.96
N VAL A 52 6.08 -5.88 -5.52
CA VAL A 52 4.72 -5.33 -5.38
C VAL A 52 3.76 -6.14 -6.22
N LYS A 53 2.78 -6.74 -5.54
CA LYS A 53 1.74 -7.56 -6.18
C LYS A 53 0.42 -6.82 -6.36
N LEU A 54 0.15 -5.85 -5.49
CA LEU A 54 -1.10 -5.11 -5.44
C LEU A 54 -0.84 -3.71 -4.90
N PHE A 55 -1.45 -2.72 -5.54
CA PHE A 55 -1.49 -1.34 -5.07
C PHE A 55 -2.94 -0.88 -4.93
N ILE A 56 -3.31 -0.46 -3.71
CA ILE A 56 -4.64 0.06 -3.40
C ILE A 56 -4.53 1.57 -3.22
N THR A 57 -5.34 2.32 -3.96
CA THR A 57 -5.37 3.78 -3.91
C THR A 57 -6.82 4.28 -3.84
N HIS A 58 -7.00 5.51 -3.36
CA HIS A 58 -8.28 6.23 -3.37
C HIS A 58 -8.73 6.65 -4.78
N GLY A 59 -7.91 6.38 -5.81
CA GLY A 59 -8.27 6.61 -7.22
C GLY A 59 -7.94 8.01 -7.74
N GLY A 60 -7.06 8.78 -7.08
CA GLY A 60 -6.55 10.04 -7.63
C GLY A 60 -5.81 9.83 -8.96
N LEU A 61 -5.93 10.80 -9.88
CA LEU A 61 -5.39 10.72 -11.24
C LEU A 61 -3.90 10.33 -11.30
N LEU A 62 -3.07 10.95 -10.46
CA LEU A 62 -1.63 10.63 -10.36
C LEU A 62 -1.39 9.19 -9.88
N SER A 63 -2.19 8.72 -8.91
CA SER A 63 -2.08 7.33 -8.45
C SER A 63 -2.46 6.33 -9.54
N GLN A 64 -3.44 6.66 -10.38
CA GLN A 64 -3.81 5.80 -11.52
C GLN A 64 -2.69 5.75 -12.56
N GLN A 65 -2.10 6.90 -12.92
CA GLN A 65 -0.97 6.95 -13.85
C GLN A 65 0.21 6.11 -13.34
N GLU A 66 0.55 6.22 -12.05
CA GLU A 66 1.62 5.44 -11.43
C GLU A 66 1.29 3.96 -11.24
N SER A 67 0.01 3.57 -11.20
CA SER A 67 -0.40 2.16 -11.15
C SER A 67 -0.28 1.50 -12.52
N ILE A 68 -0.60 2.24 -13.58
CA ILE A 68 -0.63 1.75 -14.95
C ILE A 68 0.78 1.66 -15.54
N MET A 69 1.67 2.61 -15.23
CA MET A 69 3.03 2.63 -15.79
C MET A 69 3.84 1.35 -15.53
N PRO A 70 3.90 0.80 -14.29
CA PRO A 70 4.62 -0.44 -14.01
C PRO A 70 4.01 -1.66 -14.71
N ILE A 71 2.69 -1.69 -14.91
CA ILE A 71 2.01 -2.78 -15.61
C ILE A 71 2.37 -2.74 -17.10
N LEU A 72 2.36 -1.56 -17.72
CA LEU A 72 2.72 -1.41 -19.13
C LEU A 72 4.19 -1.74 -19.39
N SER A 73 5.12 -1.34 -18.50
CA SER A 73 6.55 -1.67 -18.69
C SER A 73 6.85 -3.17 -18.59
N SER A 74 6.04 -3.92 -17.85
CA SER A 74 6.14 -5.39 -17.76
C SER A 74 5.61 -6.14 -18.99
N LEU A 75 4.75 -5.49 -19.80
CA LEU A 75 4.12 -6.09 -20.99
C LEU A 75 4.92 -5.88 -22.29
N PHE A 76 5.89 -4.97 -22.28
CA PHE A 76 6.75 -4.65 -23.43
C PHE A 76 8.21 -5.10 -23.25
N GLN A 77 8.47 -6.05 -22.33
CA GLN A 77 9.74 -6.76 -22.21
C GLN A 77 9.61 -8.22 -22.63
#